data_AF-A0A959B8D0-F1
#
_entry.id   AF-A0A959B8D0-F1
#
_cell.length_a   1.000
_cell.length_b   1.000
_cell.length_c   1.000
_cell.angle_alpha   90.00
_cell.angle_beta   90.00
_cell.angle_gamma   90.00
#
_symmetry.space_group_name_H-M   'P 1'
#
loop_
_entity.id
_entity.type
_entity.pdbx_description
1 polymer ?
#
loop_
_entity_poly.entity_id
_entity_poly.type
_entity_poly.pdbx_seq_one_letter_code
_entity_poly.pdbx_strand_id
1 'polypeptide(L)' 'MEALQKMAQTAARVLRGGKEQKITARELVPGDIIILEAGDVIPADARLLQHENLAIKEAALTGESMQEEKSPASLPENTP' A
#
# COMPACT_ATOMS: atom_id res chain seq x y z
N MET A 1 -1.11 -9.37 -25.23
CA MET A 1 -1.34 -8.34 -24.20
C MET A 1 -1.00 -8.82 -22.78
N GLU A 2 -1.08 -10.11 -22.45
CA GLU A 2 -0.80 -10.62 -21.10
C GLU A 2 0.66 -10.45 -20.63
N ALA A 3 1.65 -10.59 -21.52
CA ALA A 3 3.06 -10.49 -21.16
C ALA A 3 3.49 -9.07 -20.72
N LEU A 4 2.94 -8.03 -21.36
CA LEU A 4 3.20 -6.63 -21.00
C LEU A 4 2.60 -6.29 -19.61
N GLN A 5 1.40 -6.82 -19.32
CA GLN A 5 0.78 -6.69 -18.01
C GLN A 5 1.55 -7.44 -16.90
N LYS A 6 2.23 -8.55 -17.22
CA LYS A 6 3.09 -9.28 -16.26
C LYS A 6 4.38 -8.52 -15.94
N MET A 7 4.96 -7.80 -16.91
CA MET A 7 6.17 -6.99 -16.70
C MET A 7 5.92 -5.69 -15.93
N ALA A 8 4.66 -5.22 -15.89
CA ALA A 8 4.23 -4.00 -15.20
C ALA A 8 3.56 -4.27 -13.84
N GLN A 9 3.73 -5.46 -13.26
CA GLN A 9 3.09 -5.78 -11.97
C GLN A 9 3.78 -5.03 -10.83
N THR A 10 3.01 -4.21 -10.13
CA THR A 10 3.42 -3.61 -8.86
C THR A 10 3.79 -4.72 -7.89
N ALA A 11 5.03 -4.71 -7.40
CA ALA A 11 5.44 -5.60 -6.33
C ALA A 11 4.98 -5.04 -4.99
N ALA A 12 4.64 -5.92 -4.06
CA ALA A 12 4.32 -5.58 -2.67
C ALA A 12 5.28 -6.34 -1.75
N ARG A 13 5.68 -5.69 -0.66
CA ARG A 13 6.40 -6.33 0.44
C ARG A 13 5.46 -6.54 1.61
N VAL A 14 5.36 -7.76 2.08
CA VAL A 14 4.41 -8.16 3.13
C VAL A 14 5.10 -8.91 4.26
N LEU A 15 4.55 -8.83 5.46
CA LEU A 15 4.94 -9.64 6.61
C LEU A 15 3.94 -10.79 6.78
N ARG A 16 4.35 -12.02 6.45
CA ARG A 16 3.53 -13.23 6.60
C ARG A 16 4.29 -14.26 7.43
N GLY A 17 3.65 -14.83 8.45
CA GLY A 17 4.29 -15.82 9.34
C GLY A 17 5.56 -15.29 10.03
N GLY A 18 5.60 -13.97 10.32
CA GLY A 18 6.76 -13.31 10.94
C GLY A 18 7.97 -13.11 10.01
N LYS A 19 7.81 -13.30 8.69
CA LYS A 19 8.88 -13.11 7.72
C LYS A 19 8.45 -12.15 6.61
N GLU A 20 9.35 -11.28 6.20
CA GLU A 20 9.14 -10.43 5.03
C GLU A 20 9.20 -11.24 3.75
N GLN A 21 8.26 -10.97 2.85
CA GLN A 21 8.12 -11.63 1.56
C GLN A 21 7.81 -10.60 0.50
N LYS A 22 8.41 -10.75 -0.69
CA LYS A 22 8.06 -9.97 -1.87
C LYS A 22 7.09 -10.78 -2.73
N ILE A 23 5.90 -10.23 -2.92
CA ILE A 23 4.82 -10.83 -3.73
C ILE A 23 4.38 -9.85 -4.80
N THR A 24 3.57 -10.29 -5.77
CA THR A 24 2.90 -9.36 -6.67
C THR A 24 1.69 -8.74 -5.96
N ALA A 25 1.34 -7.48 -6.24
CA ALA A 25 0.19 -6.82 -5.61
C ALA A 25 -1.13 -7.57 -5.85
N ARG A 26 -1.23 -8.38 -6.92
CA ARG A 26 -2.39 -9.23 -7.21
C ARG A 26 -2.55 -10.40 -6.23
N GLU A 27 -1.51 -10.76 -5.51
CA GLU A 27 -1.52 -11.83 -4.50
C GLU A 27 -1.83 -11.32 -3.09
N LEU A 28 -2.07 -10.01 -2.94
CA LEU A 28 -2.52 -9.41 -1.68
C LEU A 28 -3.94 -9.87 -1.35
N VAL A 29 -4.17 -10.15 -0.07
CA VAL A 29 -5.48 -10.50 0.47
C VAL A 29 -5.75 -9.72 1.76
N PRO A 30 -7.02 -9.50 2.14
CA PRO A 30 -7.35 -8.91 3.43
C PRO A 30 -6.69 -9.67 4.58
N GLY A 31 -6.05 -8.94 5.50
CA GLY A 31 -5.27 -9.49 6.61
C GLY A 31 -3.76 -9.48 6.38
N ASP A 32 -3.29 -9.20 5.16
CA ASP A 32 -1.87 -8.97 4.92
C ASP A 32 -1.37 -7.70 5.61
N ILE A 33 -0.16 -7.77 6.18
CA ILE A 33 0.57 -6.60 6.68
C ILE A 33 1.54 -6.17 5.59
N ILE A 34 1.30 -4.99 5.01
CA ILE A 34 2.15 -4.40 3.97
C ILE A 34 3.23 -3.55 4.64
N ILE A 35 4.47 -3.68 4.18
CA ILE A 35 5.60 -2.87 4.63
C ILE A 35 5.97 -1.89 3.51
N LEU A 36 5.90 -0.59 3.82
CA LEU A 36 6.18 0.49 2.88
C LEU A 36 7.45 1.24 3.27
N GLU A 37 8.22 1.61 2.26
CA GLU A 37 9.37 2.52 2.35
C GLU A 37 9.18 3.74 1.44
N ALA A 38 10.04 4.74 1.63
CA ALA A 38 10.04 5.92 0.78
C ALA A 38 10.32 5.55 -0.68
N GLY A 39 9.43 5.97 -1.58
CA GLY A 39 9.50 5.66 -3.01
C GLY A 39 8.63 4.47 -3.42
N ASP A 40 8.06 3.72 -2.47
CA ASP A 40 7.08 2.68 -2.78
C ASP A 40 5.78 3.28 -3.30
N VAL A 41 5.15 2.55 -4.22
CA VAL A 41 3.77 2.78 -4.62
C VAL A 41 2.87 1.97 -3.71
N ILE A 42 1.79 2.57 -3.21
CA ILE A 42 0.79 1.89 -2.40
C ILE A 42 0.13 0.78 -3.24
N PRO A 43 0.29 -0.51 -2.90
CA PRO A 43 -0.08 -1.60 -3.81
C PRO A 43 -1.58 -1.95 -3.76
N ALA A 44 -2.28 -1.58 -2.69
CA ALA A 44 -3.70 -1.80 -2.47
C ALA A 44 -4.22 -0.83 -1.39
N ASP A 45 -5.54 -0.66 -1.32
CA ASP A 45 -6.18 0.03 -0.20
C ASP A 45 -5.90 -0.72 1.11
N ALA A 46 -5.51 0.02 2.15
CA ALA A 46 -5.05 -0.55 3.39
C ALA A 46 -5.33 0.36 4.58
N ARG A 47 -5.36 -0.25 5.77
CA ARG A 47 -5.40 0.49 7.02
C ARG A 47 -3.99 0.76 7.53
N LEU A 48 -3.68 2.02 7.81
CA LEU A 48 -2.41 2.40 8.42
C LEU A 48 -2.37 1.93 9.89
N LEU A 49 -1.42 1.06 10.21
CA LEU A 49 -1.22 0.53 11.55
C LEU A 49 -0.19 1.33 12.34
N GLN A 50 0.96 1.60 11.72
CA GLN A 50 2.09 2.32 12.31
C GLN A 50 2.88 3.01 11.21
N HIS A 51 3.55 4.12 11.54
CA HIS A 51 4.50 4.79 10.65
C HIS A 51 5.57 5.57 11.42
N GLU A 52 6.66 5.90 10.74
CA GLU A 52 7.66 6.89 11.14
C GLU A 52 7.75 7.92 10.00
N ASN A 53 7.11 9.09 10.17
CA ASN A 53 7.06 10.17 9.16
C ASN A 53 6.58 9.74 7.75
N LEU A 54 5.29 9.43 7.64
CA LEU A 54 4.68 9.01 6.37
C LEU A 54 3.94 10.18 5.70
N ALA A 55 4.34 10.49 4.47
CA ALA A 55 3.62 11.41 3.59
C ALA A 55 3.44 10.79 2.20
N ILE A 56 2.24 10.92 1.64
CA ILE A 56 1.84 10.25 0.39
C ILE A 56 1.47 11.29 -0.66
N LYS A 57 1.81 11.01 -1.92
CA LYS A 57 1.33 11.78 -3.07
C LYS A 57 0.03 11.18 -3.58
N GLU A 58 -1.05 11.96 -3.52
CA GLU A 58 -2.39 11.51 -3.92
C GLU A 58 -2.88 12.16 -5.21
N ALA A 59 -1.97 12.72 -6.03
CA ALA A 59 -2.28 13.39 -7.29
C ALA A 59 -3.15 12.55 -8.25
N ALA A 60 -3.00 11.23 -8.23
CA ALA A 60 -3.81 10.33 -9.05
C ALA A 60 -5.27 10.22 -8.57
N LEU A 61 -5.54 10.52 -7.30
CA LEU A 61 -6.86 10.42 -6.65
C LEU A 61 -7.53 11.79 -6.48
N THR A 62 -6.76 12.81 -6.08
CA THR A 62 -7.28 14.14 -5.75
C THR A 62 -6.96 15.20 -6.81
N GLY A 63 -5.99 14.95 -7.69
CA GLY A 63 -5.46 15.94 -8.63
C GLY A 63 -4.43 16.90 -8.02
N GLU A 64 -4.16 16.79 -6.72
CA GLU A 64 -3.24 17.67 -6.01
C GLU A 64 -1.82 17.10 -6.00
N SER A 65 -0.83 17.93 -6.35
CA SER A 65 0.57 17.48 -6.45
C SER A 65 1.32 17.49 -5.11
N MET A 66 0.70 18.02 -4.06
CA MET A 66 1.29 18.12 -2.73
C MET A 66 1.30 16.76 -2.02
N GLN A 67 2.23 16.62 -1.08
CA GLN A 67 2.29 15.45 -0.21
C GLN A 67 1.43 15.70 1.01
N GLU A 68 0.63 14.69 1.37
CA GLU A 68 -0.24 14.73 2.53
C GLU A 68 0.27 13.75 3.59
N GLU A 69 0.43 14.23 4.83
CA GLU A 69 0.79 13.40 5.96
C GLU A 69 -0.37 12.47 6.35
N LYS A 70 -0.04 11.22 6.70
CA LYS A 70 -1.03 10.24 7.13
C LYS A 70 -0.78 9.85 8.57
N SER A 71 -1.87 9.58 9.29
CA SER A 71 -1.84 9.16 10.69
C SER A 71 -2.84 8.03 10.92
N PRO A 72 -2.55 7.07 11.81
CA PRO A 72 -3.47 5.99 12.12
C PRO A 72 -4.71 6.58 12.81
N ALA A 73 -5.86 6.46 12.15
CA ALA A 73 -7.13 6.93 12.69
C ALA A 73 -8.02 5.76 13.11
N SER A 74 -8.89 6.02 14.09
CA SER A 74 -10.02 5.14 14.36
C SER A 74 -11.05 5.35 13.26
N LEU A 75 -11.43 4.27 12.59
CA LEU A 75 -12.45 4.26 11.56
C LEU A 75 -13.73 3.63 12.14
N PRO A 76 -14.93 4.04 11.68
CA PRO A 76 -16.18 3.37 12.02
C PRO A 76 -16.13 1.86 11.75
N GLU A 77 -16.87 1.06 12.52
CA GLU A 77 -16.88 -0.41 12.38
C GLU A 77 -17.30 -0.91 10.98
N ASN A 78 -18.07 -0.10 10.25
CA ASN A 78 -18.57 -0.43 8.92
C ASN A 78 -17.71 0.15 7.78
N THR A 79 -16.52 0.69 8.08
CA THR A 79 -15.60 1.09 7.02
C THR A 79 -15.04 -0.17 6.34
N PRO A 80 -15.18 -0.30 5.01
CA PRO A 80 -14.76 -1.49 4.27
C PRO A 80 -13.26 -1.77 4.36
#